data_AF-A0A2A5HLP2-F1
#
_entry.id   AF-A0A2A5HLP2-F1
#
_cell.length_a   1.000
_cell.length_b   1.000
_cell.length_c   1.000
_cell.angle_alpha   90.00
_cell.angle_beta   90.00
_cell.angle_gamma   90.00
#
_symmetry.space_group_name_H-M   'P 1'
#
loop_
_entity.id
_entity.type
_entity.pdbx_description
1 polymer ?
#
loop_
_entity_poly.entity_id
_entity_poly.type
_entity_poly.pdbx_seq_one_letter_code
_entity_poly.pdbx_strand_id
1 'polypeptide(L)'
;MTKHIGKENQLSLKLFDLILKKEGKSVEYIEGKITFTKHSSRLKNYLYDIVIKALEDYHVQKSINITVRRKINQIEILYNKALYKQAVVMADKTLKLSQKIDNQTYIIETISWYMNALKTFEGKKYQAKYDRLQKIQNEAINKLSVERKYLNLSNKGFILTKKSGLLQSQENLNKFNEIINNPLLSEDVLTNSFISTRCFHSIWANYHYATNNYKEEHKCLYQVIKLYEDYPLRKDTDQYNYITYLNNYAVGCSRNKDWEQAQYYFKKLSAISPNSNQIEIKIFEYLSCNYLNLLIEDVDLDKMKKELPKIELGLKKYDSKITPLFKKIIQFNLCYSYFLL
;
A
#
# COMPACT_ATOMS: atom_id res chain seq x y z
N MET A 1 -0.44 -40.32 7.66
CA MET A 1 0.07 -38.94 7.77
C MET A 1 -0.75 -38.03 8.70
N THR A 2 -2.07 -38.20 8.81
CA THR A 2 -2.97 -37.35 9.61
C THR A 2 -2.69 -37.31 11.13
N LYS A 3 -2.20 -38.41 11.73
CA LYS A 3 -1.84 -38.45 13.17
C LYS A 3 -0.61 -37.59 13.53
N HIS A 4 0.37 -37.48 12.63
CA HIS A 4 1.58 -36.69 12.90
C HIS A 4 1.31 -35.18 12.89
N ILE A 5 0.47 -34.73 11.96
CA ILE A 5 0.02 -33.33 11.86
C ILE A 5 -0.73 -32.91 13.14
N GLY A 6 -1.58 -33.78 13.69
CA GLY A 6 -2.30 -33.49 14.93
C GLY A 6 -1.39 -33.27 16.15
N LYS A 7 -0.32 -34.07 16.27
CA LYS A 7 0.64 -33.96 17.39
C LYS A 7 1.53 -32.73 17.29
N GLU A 8 2.04 -32.42 16.09
CA GLU A 8 2.83 -31.20 15.87
C GLU A 8 2.00 -29.94 16.13
N ASN A 9 0.73 -29.93 15.72
CA ASN A 9 -0.17 -28.80 15.96
C ASN A 9 -0.41 -28.56 17.46
N GLN A 10 -0.63 -29.62 18.25
CA GLN A 10 -0.77 -29.50 19.71
C GLN A 10 0.50 -28.95 20.39
N LEU A 11 1.68 -29.36 19.94
CA LEU A 11 2.95 -28.85 20.49
C LEU A 11 3.17 -27.38 20.12
N SER A 12 2.79 -26.97 18.90
CA SER A 12 2.87 -25.58 18.47
C SER A 12 1.93 -24.68 19.26
N LEU A 13 0.71 -25.13 19.54
CA LEU A 13 -0.23 -24.41 20.39
C LEU A 13 0.33 -24.23 21.82
N LYS A 14 0.92 -25.28 22.40
CA LYS A 14 1.59 -25.17 23.71
C LYS A 14 2.75 -24.17 23.69
N LEU A 15 3.54 -24.15 22.61
CA LEU A 15 4.62 -23.17 22.45
C LEU A 15 4.08 -21.75 22.31
N PHE A 16 2.99 -21.57 21.55
CA PHE A 16 2.31 -20.28 21.40
C PHE A 16 1.78 -19.75 22.73
N ASP A 17 1.10 -20.58 23.52
CA ASP A 17 0.61 -20.21 24.86
C ASP A 17 1.75 -19.83 25.82
N LEU A 18 2.88 -20.53 25.73
CA LEU A 18 4.07 -20.23 26.52
C LEU A 18 4.64 -18.85 26.13
N ILE A 19 4.69 -18.53 24.84
CA ILE A 19 5.14 -17.23 24.34
C ILE A 19 4.20 -16.12 24.83
N LEU A 20 2.87 -16.30 24.70
CA LEU A 20 1.89 -15.32 25.15
C LEU A 20 1.96 -15.05 26.67
N LYS A 21 2.07 -16.10 27.48
CA LYS A 21 2.18 -15.96 28.95
C LYS A 21 3.47 -15.29 29.41
N LYS A 22 4.48 -15.20 28.55
CA LYS A 22 5.82 -14.68 28.86
C LYS A 22 6.17 -13.48 27.99
N GLU A 23 5.16 -12.73 27.54
CA GLU A 23 5.34 -11.51 26.77
C GLU A 23 6.34 -10.54 27.46
N GLY A 24 7.29 -10.00 26.69
CA GLY A 24 8.36 -9.12 27.19
C GLY A 24 9.57 -9.83 27.82
N LYS A 25 9.61 -11.17 27.87
CA LYS A 25 10.80 -11.94 28.30
C LYS A 25 11.74 -12.21 27.11
N SER A 26 13.04 -12.38 27.41
CA SER A 26 14.05 -12.65 26.38
C SER A 26 13.84 -14.02 25.71
N VAL A 27 14.36 -14.18 24.50
CA VAL A 27 14.22 -15.44 23.73
C VAL A 27 14.88 -16.60 24.47
N GLU A 28 16.03 -16.36 25.10
CA GLU A 28 16.78 -17.36 25.87
C GLU A 28 15.97 -17.84 27.08
N TYR A 29 15.24 -16.93 27.74
CA TYR A 29 14.35 -17.28 28.84
C TYR A 29 13.22 -18.20 28.37
N ILE A 30 12.59 -17.89 27.23
CA ILE A 30 11.50 -18.69 26.66
C ILE A 30 12.04 -20.06 26.23
N GLU A 31 13.19 -20.12 25.56
CA GLU A 31 13.84 -21.35 25.13
C GLU A 31 14.17 -22.28 26.29
N GLY A 32 14.70 -21.73 27.40
CA GLY A 32 14.99 -22.49 28.62
C GLY A 32 13.74 -23.10 29.29
N LYS A 33 12.53 -22.70 28.89
CA LYS A 33 11.26 -23.27 29.37
C LYS A 33 10.63 -24.28 28.40
N ILE A 34 11.22 -24.50 27.23
CA ILE A 34 10.75 -25.51 26.28
C ILE A 34 11.22 -26.89 26.72
N THR A 35 10.48 -27.54 27.61
CA THR A 35 10.80 -28.89 28.13
C THR A 35 10.04 -30.02 27.44
N PHE A 36 9.01 -29.68 26.67
CA PHE A 36 8.06 -30.62 26.07
C PHE A 36 8.46 -31.11 24.67
N THR A 37 9.62 -30.69 24.14
CA THR A 37 10.18 -31.18 22.88
C THR A 37 11.70 -31.08 22.84
N LYS A 38 12.37 -32.07 22.23
CA LYS A 38 13.82 -32.02 21.94
C LYS A 38 14.15 -31.27 20.65
N HIS A 39 13.15 -30.91 19.86
CA HIS A 39 13.30 -30.25 18.55
C HIS A 39 12.63 -28.87 18.56
N SER A 40 13.02 -28.02 19.50
CA SER A 40 12.45 -26.68 19.67
C SER A 40 12.55 -25.84 18.39
N SER A 41 13.67 -25.90 17.65
CA SER A 41 13.84 -25.16 16.38
C SER A 41 12.85 -25.59 15.30
N ARG A 42 12.64 -26.90 15.11
CA ARG A 42 11.64 -27.42 14.16
C ARG A 42 10.23 -27.00 14.57
N LEU A 43 9.95 -27.03 15.88
CA LEU A 43 8.65 -26.62 16.40
C LEU A 43 8.40 -25.11 16.21
N LYS A 44 9.42 -24.27 16.39
CA LYS A 44 9.34 -22.84 16.11
C LYS A 44 9.01 -22.56 14.65
N ASN A 45 9.69 -23.24 13.72
CA ASN A 45 9.40 -23.10 12.29
C ASN A 45 7.96 -23.54 11.98
N TYR A 46 7.52 -24.66 12.54
CA TYR A 46 6.16 -25.14 12.33
C TYR A 46 5.10 -24.20 12.95
N LEU A 47 5.36 -23.64 14.14
CA LEU A 47 4.51 -22.61 14.74
C LEU A 47 4.48 -21.35 13.87
N TYR A 48 5.63 -20.91 13.36
CA TYR A 48 5.70 -19.78 12.43
C TYR A 48 4.81 -20.02 11.21
N ASP A 49 4.90 -21.18 10.56
CA ASP A 49 4.06 -21.52 9.41
C ASP A 49 2.56 -21.50 9.75
N ILE A 50 2.18 -21.99 10.94
CA ILE A 50 0.78 -21.93 11.41
C ILE A 50 0.34 -20.48 11.61
N VAL A 51 1.17 -19.66 12.27
CA VAL A 51 0.86 -18.24 12.52
C VAL A 51 0.73 -17.48 11.21
N ILE A 52 1.62 -17.71 10.24
CA ILE A 52 1.55 -17.08 8.92
C ILE A 52 0.27 -17.49 8.18
N LYS A 53 -0.13 -18.77 8.21
CA LYS A 53 -1.40 -19.23 7.62
C LYS A 53 -2.61 -18.58 8.29
N ALA A 54 -2.62 -18.52 9.62
CA ALA A 54 -3.69 -17.89 10.38
C ALA A 54 -3.79 -16.38 10.07
N LEU A 55 -2.66 -15.70 9.93
CA LEU A 55 -2.60 -14.30 9.50
C LEU A 55 -3.13 -14.13 8.08
N GLU A 56 -2.74 -15.01 7.14
CA GLU A 56 -3.28 -14.98 5.78
C GLU A 56 -4.81 -15.09 5.79
N ASP A 57 -5.37 -16.05 6.53
CA ASP A 57 -6.82 -16.25 6.65
C ASP A 57 -7.53 -15.05 7.28
N TYR A 58 -6.94 -14.44 8.31
CA TYR A 58 -7.48 -13.23 8.92
C TYR A 58 -7.50 -12.04 7.95
N HIS A 59 -6.45 -11.86 7.15
CA HIS A 59 -6.29 -10.70 6.28
C HIS A 59 -7.07 -10.77 4.96
N VAL A 60 -7.59 -11.94 4.57
CA VAL A 60 -8.38 -12.10 3.33
C VAL A 60 -9.60 -11.21 3.31
N GLN A 61 -10.27 -11.04 4.44
CA GLN A 61 -11.44 -10.19 4.54
C GLN A 61 -11.09 -8.69 4.46
N LYS A 62 -9.84 -8.32 4.76
CA LYS A 62 -9.37 -6.93 4.84
C LYS A 62 -8.60 -6.47 3.60
N SER A 63 -8.14 -7.37 2.75
CA SER A 63 -7.33 -7.04 1.58
C SER A 63 -7.90 -7.65 0.31
N ILE A 64 -8.35 -6.78 -0.58
CA ILE A 64 -8.79 -7.15 -1.93
C ILE A 64 -7.65 -7.86 -2.70
N ASN A 65 -6.40 -7.42 -2.55
CA ASN A 65 -5.24 -8.07 -3.19
C ASN A 65 -5.08 -9.52 -2.73
N ILE A 66 -5.19 -9.78 -1.43
CA ILE A 66 -5.11 -11.14 -0.89
C ILE A 66 -6.30 -11.97 -1.37
N THR A 67 -7.49 -11.38 -1.39
CA THR A 67 -8.69 -12.04 -1.94
C THR A 67 -8.50 -12.46 -3.40
N VAL A 68 -7.97 -11.59 -4.26
CA VAL A 68 -7.74 -11.92 -5.68
C VAL A 68 -6.71 -13.03 -5.83
N ARG A 69 -5.56 -12.93 -5.14
CA ARG A 69 -4.52 -13.99 -5.18
C ARG A 69 -5.06 -15.33 -4.69
N ARG A 70 -5.84 -15.33 -3.60
CA ARG A 70 -6.49 -16.54 -3.09
C ARG A 70 -7.43 -17.16 -4.11
N LYS A 71 -8.22 -16.33 -4.82
CA LYS A 71 -9.09 -16.83 -5.89
C LYS A 71 -8.29 -17.41 -7.05
N ILE A 72 -7.17 -16.81 -7.44
CA ILE A 72 -6.27 -17.35 -8.46
C ILE A 72 -5.74 -18.73 -8.03
N ASN A 73 -5.25 -18.86 -6.80
CA ASN A 73 -4.81 -20.15 -6.25
C ASN A 73 -5.95 -21.19 -6.23
N GLN A 74 -7.17 -20.77 -5.87
CA GLN A 74 -8.34 -21.65 -5.90
C GLN A 74 -8.69 -22.11 -7.32
N ILE A 75 -8.57 -21.23 -8.33
CA ILE A 75 -8.77 -21.60 -9.74
C ILE A 75 -7.76 -22.67 -10.16
N GLU A 76 -6.48 -22.49 -9.82
CA GLU A 76 -5.43 -23.48 -10.07
C GLU A 76 -5.74 -24.82 -9.39
N ILE A 77 -6.11 -24.81 -8.10
CA ILE A 77 -6.48 -26.02 -7.37
C ILE A 77 -7.66 -26.75 -8.03
N LEU A 78 -8.70 -26.01 -8.44
CA LEU A 78 -9.86 -26.57 -9.13
C LEU A 78 -9.46 -27.18 -10.47
N TYR A 79 -8.61 -26.49 -11.24
CA TYR A 79 -8.07 -26.99 -12.49
C TYR A 79 -7.30 -28.31 -12.29
N ASN A 80 -6.39 -28.33 -11.32
CA ASN A 80 -5.57 -29.52 -11.01
C ASN A 80 -6.39 -30.70 -10.46
N LYS A 81 -7.58 -30.42 -9.89
CA LYS A 81 -8.55 -31.45 -9.48
C LYS A 81 -9.52 -31.86 -10.59
N ALA A 82 -9.28 -31.46 -11.84
CA ALA A 82 -10.15 -31.68 -12.99
C ALA A 82 -11.57 -31.09 -12.84
N LEU A 83 -11.76 -30.13 -11.93
CA LEU A 83 -13.03 -29.41 -11.72
C LEU A 83 -13.14 -28.20 -12.65
N TYR A 84 -12.96 -28.41 -13.96
CA TYR A 84 -12.77 -27.33 -14.96
C TYR A 84 -13.95 -26.36 -15.04
N LYS A 85 -15.20 -26.85 -14.97
CA LYS A 85 -16.40 -25.98 -14.97
C LYS A 85 -16.36 -24.99 -13.80
N GLN A 86 -15.96 -25.45 -12.61
CA GLN A 86 -15.88 -24.62 -11.41
C GLN A 86 -14.73 -23.62 -11.53
N ALA A 87 -13.58 -24.05 -12.07
CA ALA A 87 -12.45 -23.18 -12.36
C ALA A 87 -12.83 -22.05 -13.32
N VAL A 88 -13.56 -22.34 -14.41
CA VAL A 88 -14.06 -21.35 -15.38
C VAL A 88 -14.99 -20.33 -14.71
N VAL A 89 -15.97 -20.78 -13.92
CA VAL A 89 -16.92 -19.89 -13.23
C VAL A 89 -16.19 -18.98 -12.23
N MET A 90 -15.19 -19.52 -11.52
CA MET A 90 -14.40 -18.73 -10.59
C MET A 90 -13.49 -17.72 -11.31
N ALA A 91 -12.84 -18.14 -12.41
CA ALA A 91 -12.00 -17.28 -13.23
C ALA A 91 -12.76 -16.09 -13.82
N ASP A 92 -14.01 -16.29 -14.26
CA ASP A 92 -14.86 -15.19 -14.74
C ASP A 92 -15.09 -14.11 -13.69
N LYS A 93 -15.41 -14.52 -12.46
CA LYS A 93 -15.62 -13.59 -11.33
C LYS A 93 -14.32 -12.88 -10.93
N THR A 94 -13.21 -13.63 -10.88
CA THR A 94 -11.89 -13.08 -10.55
C THR A 94 -11.42 -12.08 -11.61
N LEU A 95 -11.64 -12.37 -12.89
CA LEU A 95 -11.26 -11.48 -13.99
C LEU A 95 -11.99 -10.13 -13.89
N LYS A 96 -13.31 -10.16 -13.66
CA LYS A 96 -14.12 -8.94 -13.44
C LYS A 96 -13.60 -8.11 -12.26
N LEU A 97 -13.21 -8.78 -11.17
CA LEU A 97 -12.65 -8.09 -10.00
C LEU A 97 -11.28 -7.46 -10.33
N SER A 98 -10.38 -8.21 -10.98
CA SER A 98 -9.06 -7.74 -11.41
C SER A 98 -9.15 -6.53 -12.36
N GLN A 99 -10.14 -6.52 -13.26
CA GLN A 99 -10.43 -5.38 -14.15
C GLN A 99 -10.93 -4.16 -13.37
N LYS A 100 -11.82 -4.33 -12.38
CA LYS A 100 -12.28 -3.20 -11.54
C LYS A 100 -11.17 -2.58 -10.68
N ILE A 101 -10.17 -3.37 -10.29
CA ILE A 101 -8.99 -2.88 -9.54
C ILE A 101 -7.98 -2.20 -10.49
N ASP A 102 -8.13 -2.43 -11.80
CA ASP A 102 -7.15 -2.10 -12.84
C ASP A 102 -5.75 -2.62 -12.52
N ASN A 103 -5.65 -3.94 -12.32
CA ASN A 103 -4.39 -4.64 -12.06
C ASN A 103 -4.07 -5.61 -13.20
N GLN A 104 -3.17 -5.18 -14.09
CA GLN A 104 -2.84 -5.94 -15.30
C GLN A 104 -2.22 -7.31 -14.98
N THR A 105 -1.40 -7.42 -13.92
CA THR A 105 -0.81 -8.70 -13.51
C THR A 105 -1.88 -9.70 -13.12
N TYR A 106 -2.87 -9.30 -12.32
CA TYR A 106 -3.98 -10.18 -11.94
C TYR A 106 -4.87 -10.54 -13.13
N ILE A 107 -5.08 -9.61 -14.07
CA ILE A 107 -5.82 -9.88 -15.31
C ILE A 107 -5.10 -10.97 -16.12
N ILE A 108 -3.81 -10.79 -16.39
CA ILE A 108 -3.00 -11.73 -17.18
C ILE A 108 -2.99 -13.12 -16.54
N GLU A 109 -2.71 -13.20 -15.24
CA GLU A 109 -2.61 -14.46 -14.51
C GLU A 109 -3.97 -15.19 -14.44
N THR A 110 -5.05 -14.45 -14.17
CA THR A 110 -6.41 -15.02 -14.15
C THR A 110 -6.79 -15.56 -15.52
N ILE A 111 -6.49 -14.83 -16.59
CA ILE A 111 -6.80 -15.25 -17.96
C ILE A 111 -6.02 -16.51 -18.35
N SER A 112 -4.74 -16.62 -17.97
CA SER A 112 -3.94 -17.83 -18.23
C SER A 112 -4.62 -19.08 -17.68
N TRP A 113 -5.05 -19.05 -16.42
CA TRP A 113 -5.81 -20.16 -15.83
C TRP A 113 -7.19 -20.35 -16.45
N TYR A 114 -7.88 -19.26 -16.78
CA TYR A 114 -9.19 -19.30 -17.45
C TYR A 114 -9.08 -20.06 -18.78
N MET A 115 -8.17 -19.64 -19.66
CA MET A 115 -8.01 -20.24 -20.99
C MET A 115 -7.64 -21.73 -20.90
N ASN A 116 -6.78 -22.12 -19.94
CA ASN A 116 -6.47 -23.52 -19.68
C ASN A 116 -7.71 -24.34 -19.29
N ALA A 117 -8.49 -23.86 -18.32
CA ALA A 117 -9.71 -24.56 -17.88
C ALA A 117 -10.77 -24.59 -18.99
N LEU A 118 -10.90 -23.51 -19.76
CA LEU A 118 -11.88 -23.36 -20.82
C LEU A 118 -11.64 -24.33 -21.98
N LYS A 119 -10.39 -24.44 -22.43
CA LYS A 119 -9.97 -25.37 -23.49
C LYS A 119 -10.36 -26.81 -23.14
N THR A 120 -10.18 -27.22 -21.89
CA THR A 120 -10.47 -28.58 -21.44
C THR A 120 -11.96 -28.82 -21.20
N PHE A 121 -12.72 -27.79 -20.81
CA PHE A 121 -14.14 -27.92 -20.47
C PHE A 121 -15.10 -27.85 -21.67
N GLU A 122 -14.94 -26.89 -22.60
CA GLU A 122 -15.99 -26.52 -23.57
C GLU A 122 -15.80 -27.08 -25.01
N GLY A 123 -14.80 -27.93 -25.26
CA GLY A 123 -14.68 -28.69 -26.52
C GLY A 123 -14.58 -27.81 -27.77
N LYS A 124 -15.55 -27.86 -28.71
CA LYS A 124 -15.51 -27.06 -29.96
C LYS A 124 -16.22 -25.69 -29.87
N LYS A 125 -16.91 -25.39 -28.76
CA LYS A 125 -17.77 -24.19 -28.65
C LYS A 125 -17.08 -22.99 -27.98
N TYR A 126 -15.81 -23.12 -27.56
CA TYR A 126 -15.14 -22.10 -26.76
C TYR A 126 -14.41 -21.00 -27.55
N GLN A 127 -14.32 -21.12 -28.89
CA GLN A 127 -13.45 -20.26 -29.72
C GLN A 127 -13.72 -18.76 -29.53
N ALA A 128 -14.96 -18.30 -29.67
CA ALA A 128 -15.29 -16.88 -29.52
C ALA A 128 -14.93 -16.33 -28.13
N LYS A 129 -15.08 -17.16 -27.09
CA LYS A 129 -14.73 -16.79 -25.72
C LYS A 129 -13.21 -16.77 -25.52
N TYR A 130 -12.49 -17.69 -26.13
CA TYR A 130 -11.03 -17.70 -26.15
C TYR A 130 -10.47 -16.46 -26.83
N ASP A 131 -10.96 -16.11 -28.02
CA ASP A 131 -10.50 -14.95 -28.79
C ASP A 131 -10.73 -13.65 -28.00
N ARG A 132 -11.87 -13.55 -27.32
CA ARG A 132 -12.15 -12.44 -26.40
C ARG A 132 -11.15 -12.37 -25.25
N LEU A 133 -10.87 -13.50 -24.58
CA LEU A 133 -9.92 -13.55 -23.47
C LEU A 133 -8.50 -13.20 -23.93
N GLN A 134 -8.10 -13.70 -25.10
CA GLN A 134 -6.80 -13.41 -25.70
C GLN A 134 -6.66 -11.91 -26.02
N LYS A 135 -7.71 -11.27 -26.56
CA LYS A 135 -7.71 -9.81 -26.79
C LYS A 135 -7.51 -9.04 -25.47
N ILE A 136 -8.26 -9.39 -24.43
CA ILE A 136 -8.13 -8.73 -23.11
C ILE A 136 -6.73 -8.95 -22.53
N GLN A 137 -6.16 -10.15 -22.67
CA GLN A 137 -4.81 -10.45 -22.19
C GLN A 137 -3.75 -9.62 -22.91
N ASN A 138 -3.83 -9.50 -24.23
CA ASN A 138 -2.92 -8.68 -25.02
C ASN A 138 -3.03 -7.20 -24.67
N GLU A 139 -4.25 -6.68 -24.47
CA GLU A 139 -4.47 -5.32 -23.98
C GLU A 139 -3.83 -5.10 -22.60
N ALA A 140 -3.99 -6.05 -21.67
CA ALA A 140 -3.39 -5.97 -20.34
C ALA A 140 -1.85 -6.02 -20.38
N ILE A 141 -1.25 -6.84 -21.24
CA ILE A 141 0.20 -6.89 -21.46
C ILE A 141 0.72 -5.54 -21.97
N ASN A 142 0.04 -4.96 -22.96
CA ASN A 142 0.41 -3.66 -23.51
C ASN A 142 0.30 -2.55 -22.46
N LYS A 143 -0.79 -2.53 -21.69
CA LYS A 143 -0.95 -1.60 -20.55
C LYS A 143 0.15 -1.78 -19.52
N LEU A 144 0.45 -3.01 -19.12
CA LEU A 144 1.51 -3.32 -18.16
C LEU A 144 2.86 -2.78 -18.63
N SER A 145 3.20 -2.96 -19.91
CA SER A 145 4.44 -2.42 -20.49
C SER A 145 4.53 -0.90 -20.33
N VAL A 146 3.44 -0.17 -20.65
CA VAL A 146 3.37 1.28 -20.49
C VAL A 146 3.46 1.69 -19.01
N GLU A 147 2.75 1.00 -18.12
CA GLU A 147 2.81 1.23 -16.68
C GLU A 147 4.23 1.12 -16.12
N ARG A 148 5.02 0.15 -16.60
CA ARG A 148 6.42 -0.02 -16.16
C ARG A 148 7.30 1.14 -16.59
N LYS A 149 7.09 1.71 -17.78
CA LYS A 149 7.81 2.90 -18.23
C LYS A 149 7.51 4.09 -17.32
N TYR A 150 6.24 4.36 -17.05
CA TYR A 150 5.83 5.44 -16.13
C TYR A 150 6.33 5.24 -14.71
N LEU A 151 6.23 4.01 -14.17
CA LEU A 151 6.75 3.70 -12.83
C LEU A 151 8.25 3.95 -12.73
N ASN A 152 9.02 3.57 -13.75
CA ASN A 152 10.46 3.82 -13.78
C ASN A 152 10.76 5.33 -13.73
N LEU A 153 10.10 6.11 -14.59
CA LEU A 153 10.23 7.58 -14.58
C LEU A 153 9.85 8.20 -13.23
N SER A 154 8.73 7.77 -12.66
CA SER A 154 8.26 8.26 -11.36
C SER A 154 9.23 7.92 -10.23
N ASN A 155 9.81 6.71 -10.23
CA ASN A 155 10.79 6.32 -9.23
C ASN A 155 12.09 7.11 -9.35
N LYS A 156 12.55 7.39 -10.58
CA LYS A 156 13.71 8.27 -10.80
C LYS A 156 13.46 9.66 -10.20
N GLY A 157 12.31 10.27 -10.48
CA GLY A 157 11.94 11.58 -9.93
C GLY A 157 11.89 11.57 -8.40
N PHE A 158 11.31 10.54 -7.80
CA PHE A 158 11.24 10.40 -6.34
C PHE A 158 12.61 10.21 -5.66
N ILE A 159 13.53 9.48 -6.29
CA ILE A 159 14.90 9.33 -5.77
C ILE A 159 15.63 10.67 -5.81
N LEU A 160 15.42 11.48 -6.86
CA LEU A 160 16.01 12.81 -6.96
C LEU A 160 15.51 13.72 -5.84
N THR A 161 14.19 13.80 -5.60
CA THR A 161 13.64 14.65 -4.53
C THR A 161 14.14 14.25 -3.14
N LYS A 162 14.34 12.95 -2.88
CA LYS A 162 14.89 12.48 -1.60
C LYS A 162 16.36 12.81 -1.38
N LYS A 163 17.19 12.76 -2.43
CA LYS A 163 18.64 12.98 -2.32
C LYS A 163 19.01 14.45 -2.26
N SER A 164 18.25 15.31 -2.95
CA SER A 164 18.60 16.71 -3.12
C SER A 164 18.35 17.57 -1.87
N GLY A 165 17.42 17.16 -0.99
CA GLY A 165 16.81 18.12 -0.07
C GLY A 165 16.23 19.31 -0.82
N LEU A 166 15.87 20.38 -0.13
CA LEU A 166 15.39 21.64 -0.73
C LEU A 166 16.46 22.38 -1.56
N LEU A 167 17.68 21.84 -1.71
CA LEU A 167 18.76 22.47 -2.46
C LEU A 167 18.59 22.19 -3.96
N GLN A 168 18.03 23.18 -4.64
CA GLN A 168 17.97 23.29 -6.10
C GLN A 168 19.36 23.49 -6.68
N SER A 169 20.17 22.43 -6.71
CA SER A 169 21.34 22.46 -7.57
C SER A 169 20.88 22.46 -9.03
N GLN A 170 21.57 23.22 -9.87
CA GLN A 170 21.35 23.22 -11.31
C GLN A 170 21.43 21.79 -11.90
N GLU A 171 22.26 20.93 -11.30
CA GLU A 171 22.37 19.52 -11.64
C GLU A 171 21.05 18.74 -11.42
N ASN A 172 20.36 18.96 -10.30
CA ASN A 172 19.09 18.29 -10.02
C ASN A 172 17.99 18.78 -10.97
N LEU A 173 17.96 20.07 -11.30
CA LEU A 173 17.04 20.62 -12.28
C LEU A 173 17.27 20.01 -13.67
N ASN A 174 18.53 19.85 -14.10
CA ASN A 174 18.85 19.20 -15.36
C ASN A 174 18.33 17.74 -15.39
N LYS A 175 18.52 16.98 -14.31
CA LYS A 175 18.01 15.60 -14.20
C LYS A 175 16.48 15.55 -14.22
N PHE A 176 15.80 16.53 -13.63
CA PHE A 176 14.35 16.66 -13.71
C PHE A 176 13.88 16.99 -15.14
N ASN A 177 14.58 17.88 -15.83
CA ASN A 177 14.32 18.21 -17.24
C ASN A 177 14.51 17.00 -18.16
N GLU A 178 15.51 16.15 -17.93
CA GLU A 178 15.67 14.89 -18.66
C GLU A 178 14.46 13.95 -18.48
N ILE A 179 13.86 13.93 -17.28
CA ILE A 179 12.67 13.12 -17.01
C ILE A 179 11.47 13.69 -17.76
N ILE A 180 11.17 14.98 -17.60
CA ILE A 180 9.96 15.60 -18.17
C ILE A 180 9.98 15.69 -19.70
N ASN A 181 11.16 15.73 -20.32
CA ASN A 181 11.31 15.71 -21.77
C ASN A 181 11.06 14.32 -22.38
N ASN A 182 10.73 13.31 -21.58
CA ASN A 182 10.34 12.00 -22.10
C ASN A 182 9.03 12.12 -22.90
N PRO A 183 8.93 11.50 -24.11
CA PRO A 183 7.71 11.57 -24.92
C PRO A 183 6.44 11.06 -24.24
N LEU A 184 6.55 10.23 -23.19
CA LEU A 184 5.40 9.77 -22.41
C LEU A 184 4.80 10.87 -21.53
N LEU A 185 5.44 12.03 -21.40
CA LEU A 185 4.98 13.11 -20.53
C LEU A 185 4.45 14.32 -21.32
N SER A 186 4.33 14.22 -22.65
CA SER A 186 3.69 15.27 -23.44
C SER A 186 2.17 15.34 -23.16
N GLU A 187 1.60 16.53 -23.36
CA GLU A 187 0.17 16.80 -23.07
C GLU A 187 -0.79 15.94 -23.91
N ASP A 188 -0.37 15.55 -25.11
CA ASP A 188 -1.18 14.74 -26.03
C ASP A 188 -1.25 13.25 -25.67
N VAL A 189 -0.45 12.79 -24.70
CA VAL A 189 -0.40 11.37 -24.33
C VAL A 189 -1.55 11.03 -23.39
N LEU A 190 -2.54 10.32 -23.93
CA LEU A 190 -3.58 9.70 -23.12
C LEU A 190 -3.02 8.53 -22.31
N THR A 191 -3.09 8.65 -20.99
CA THR A 191 -2.89 7.53 -20.08
C THR A 191 -4.14 6.65 -20.08
N ASN A 192 -3.96 5.32 -20.08
CA ASN A 192 -5.07 4.36 -20.26
C ASN A 192 -5.19 3.34 -19.12
N SER A 193 -4.47 3.59 -18.02
CA SER A 193 -4.52 2.81 -16.80
C SER A 193 -4.34 3.68 -15.56
N PHE A 194 -4.79 3.19 -14.42
CA PHE A 194 -4.66 3.84 -13.13
C PHE A 194 -3.19 4.15 -12.81
N ILE A 195 -2.30 3.17 -12.98
CA ILE A 195 -0.88 3.35 -12.65
C ILE A 195 -0.23 4.37 -13.56
N SER A 196 -0.50 4.34 -14.87
CA SER A 196 0.07 5.31 -15.81
C SER A 196 -0.40 6.73 -15.48
N THR A 197 -1.72 6.92 -15.28
CA THR A 197 -2.32 8.22 -14.92
C THR A 197 -1.76 8.77 -13.61
N ARG A 198 -1.71 7.93 -12.55
CA ARG A 198 -1.16 8.32 -11.25
C ARG A 198 0.31 8.75 -11.38
N CYS A 199 1.13 7.94 -12.06
CA CYS A 199 2.55 8.22 -12.23
C CYS A 199 2.79 9.49 -13.05
N PHE A 200 2.02 9.72 -14.12
CA PHE A 200 2.09 10.94 -14.93
C PHE A 200 1.94 12.19 -14.06
N HIS A 201 0.84 12.31 -13.31
CA HIS A 201 0.63 13.46 -12.43
C HIS A 201 1.64 13.53 -11.29
N SER A 202 2.13 12.39 -10.81
CA SER A 202 3.15 12.37 -9.75
C SER A 202 4.51 12.89 -10.23
N ILE A 203 4.88 12.58 -11.47
CA ILE A 203 6.12 13.08 -12.07
C ILE A 203 6.03 14.60 -12.20
N TRP A 204 4.93 15.11 -12.75
CA TRP A 204 4.67 16.54 -12.86
C TRP A 204 4.62 17.24 -11.50
N ALA A 205 3.97 16.65 -10.49
CA ALA A 205 3.95 17.20 -9.13
C ALA A 205 5.38 17.33 -8.55
N ASN A 206 6.22 16.30 -8.70
CA ASN A 206 7.60 16.35 -8.23
C ASN A 206 8.43 17.39 -8.99
N TYR A 207 8.24 17.51 -10.30
CA TYR A 207 8.90 18.52 -11.13
C TYR A 207 8.53 19.94 -10.69
N HIS A 208 7.24 20.21 -10.53
CA HIS A 208 6.73 21.50 -10.09
C HIS A 208 7.16 21.83 -8.66
N TYR A 209 7.21 20.86 -7.76
CA TYR A 209 7.80 21.03 -6.43
C TYR A 209 9.27 21.43 -6.53
N ALA A 210 10.06 20.73 -7.35
CA ALA A 210 11.49 20.98 -7.50
C ALA A 210 11.80 22.35 -8.14
N THR A 211 10.88 22.88 -8.94
CA THR A 211 10.98 24.18 -9.62
C THR A 211 10.23 25.32 -8.88
N ASN A 212 9.80 25.08 -7.64
CA ASN A 212 8.98 26.01 -6.83
C ASN A 212 7.65 26.45 -7.47
N ASN A 213 7.16 25.74 -8.48
CA ASN A 213 5.84 26.01 -9.05
C ASN A 213 4.74 25.31 -8.23
N TYR A 214 4.56 25.76 -6.99
CA TYR A 214 3.67 25.10 -6.04
C TYR A 214 2.20 25.12 -6.47
N LYS A 215 1.78 26.08 -7.28
CA LYS A 215 0.41 26.13 -7.83
C LYS A 215 0.12 24.94 -8.75
N GLU A 216 1.04 24.65 -9.68
CA GLU A 216 0.88 23.51 -10.61
C GLU A 216 1.12 22.17 -9.91
N GLU A 217 2.05 22.10 -8.96
CA GLU A 217 2.21 20.93 -8.09
C GLU A 217 0.89 20.58 -7.38
N HIS A 218 0.23 21.59 -6.80
CA HIS A 218 -1.02 21.42 -6.09
C HIS A 218 -2.12 20.85 -6.99
N LYS A 219 -2.26 21.36 -8.22
CA LYS A 219 -3.20 20.81 -9.21
C LYS A 219 -2.89 19.35 -9.54
N CYS A 220 -1.62 19.00 -9.75
CA CYS A 220 -1.21 17.63 -10.06
C CYS A 220 -1.55 16.66 -8.92
N LEU A 221 -1.26 17.05 -7.67
CA LEU A 221 -1.60 16.25 -6.49
C LEU A 221 -3.12 16.04 -6.36
N TYR A 222 -3.91 17.07 -6.63
CA TYR A 222 -5.37 16.97 -6.64
C TYR A 222 -5.89 15.97 -7.67
N GLN A 223 -5.34 15.99 -8.89
CA GLN A 223 -5.73 15.01 -9.93
C GLN A 223 -5.46 13.57 -9.49
N VAL A 224 -4.36 13.32 -8.76
CA VAL A 224 -4.09 12.00 -8.20
C VAL A 224 -5.11 11.61 -7.14
N ILE A 225 -5.48 12.52 -6.25
CA ILE A 225 -6.51 12.27 -5.22
C ILE A 225 -7.85 11.93 -5.89
N LYS A 226 -8.27 12.72 -6.88
CA LYS A 226 -9.49 12.49 -7.64
C LYS A 226 -9.46 11.12 -8.33
N LEU A 227 -8.35 10.76 -8.97
CA LEU A 227 -8.16 9.44 -9.57
C LEU A 227 -8.38 8.30 -8.56
N TYR A 228 -7.87 8.42 -7.33
CA TYR A 228 -8.13 7.42 -6.28
C TYR A 228 -9.61 7.37 -5.87
N GLU A 229 -10.30 8.50 -5.90
CA GLU A 229 -11.72 8.58 -5.52
C GLU A 229 -12.63 7.97 -6.58
N ASP A 230 -12.26 8.11 -7.86
CA ASP A 230 -12.92 7.47 -8.99
C ASP A 230 -12.65 5.96 -9.05
N TYR A 231 -11.57 5.47 -8.40
CA TYR A 231 -11.18 4.06 -8.32
C TYR A 231 -11.16 3.53 -6.87
N PRO A 232 -12.34 3.34 -6.23
CA PRO A 232 -12.41 3.02 -4.79
C PRO A 232 -11.75 1.70 -4.39
N LEU A 233 -11.76 0.67 -5.25
CA LEU A 233 -11.04 -0.57 -4.96
C LEU A 233 -9.53 -0.35 -5.00
N ARG A 234 -9.05 0.55 -5.86
CA ARG A 234 -7.64 0.88 -5.94
C ARG A 234 -7.20 1.69 -4.72
N LYS A 235 -8.02 2.63 -4.28
CA LYS A 235 -7.86 3.36 -3.01
C LYS A 235 -7.69 2.44 -1.81
N ASP A 236 -8.42 1.33 -1.74
CA ASP A 236 -8.22 0.33 -0.68
C ASP A 236 -6.92 -0.46 -0.87
N THR A 237 -6.70 -1.03 -2.07
CA THR A 237 -5.51 -1.87 -2.34
C THR A 237 -4.18 -1.13 -2.29
N ASP A 238 -4.19 0.20 -2.44
CA ASP A 238 -3.03 1.08 -2.48
C ASP A 238 -3.18 2.26 -1.49
N GLN A 239 -3.82 1.98 -0.34
CA GLN A 239 -4.15 2.97 0.68
C GLN A 239 -2.92 3.74 1.20
N TYR A 240 -1.73 3.12 1.23
CA TYR A 240 -0.48 3.79 1.63
C TYR A 240 -0.15 4.98 0.71
N ASN A 241 -0.26 4.80 -0.61
CA ASN A 241 -0.02 5.91 -1.53
C ASN A 241 -1.13 6.95 -1.42
N TYR A 242 -2.40 6.52 -1.31
CA TYR A 242 -3.52 7.46 -1.14
C TYR A 242 -3.34 8.40 0.06
N ILE A 243 -3.01 7.88 1.24
CA ILE A 243 -2.76 8.72 2.42
C ILE A 243 -1.55 9.66 2.24
N THR A 244 -0.56 9.23 1.45
CA THR A 244 0.62 10.05 1.12
C THR A 244 0.22 11.25 0.26
N TYR A 245 -0.62 11.05 -0.76
CA TYR A 245 -1.10 12.17 -1.59
C TYR A 245 -2.02 13.11 -0.81
N LEU A 246 -2.90 12.59 0.05
CA LEU A 246 -3.72 13.44 0.93
C LEU A 246 -2.84 14.32 1.83
N ASN A 247 -1.84 13.72 2.48
CA ASN A 247 -0.89 14.46 3.32
C ASN A 247 -0.13 15.51 2.50
N ASN A 248 0.44 15.13 1.36
CA ASN A 248 1.23 16.05 0.54
C ASN A 248 0.39 17.22 0.02
N TYR A 249 -0.87 16.94 -0.36
CA TYR A 249 -1.81 17.97 -0.79
C TYR A 249 -2.16 18.91 0.37
N ALA A 250 -2.46 18.39 1.56
CA ALA A 250 -2.75 19.18 2.75
C ALA A 250 -1.56 20.08 3.15
N VAL A 251 -0.34 19.53 3.13
CA VAL A 251 0.89 20.31 3.35
C VAL A 251 1.06 21.40 2.27
N GLY A 252 0.73 21.08 1.02
CA GLY A 252 0.68 22.05 -0.07
C GLY A 252 -0.33 23.18 0.17
N CYS A 253 -1.53 22.88 0.69
CA CYS A 253 -2.51 23.87 1.11
C CYS A 253 -1.92 24.80 2.20
N SER A 254 -1.33 24.23 3.26
CA SER A 254 -0.69 25.00 4.33
C SER A 254 0.40 25.93 3.80
N ARG A 255 1.28 25.43 2.93
CA ARG A 255 2.31 26.24 2.28
C ARG A 255 1.74 27.41 1.46
N ASN A 256 0.59 27.18 0.83
CA ASN A 256 -0.13 28.21 0.06
C ASN A 256 -1.04 29.09 0.93
N LYS A 257 -1.03 28.90 2.26
CA LYS A 257 -1.88 29.58 3.25
C LYS A 257 -3.39 29.35 3.06
N ASP A 258 -3.76 28.26 2.41
CA ASP A 258 -5.15 27.81 2.28
C ASP A 258 -5.49 26.90 3.48
N TRP A 259 -5.71 27.54 4.63
CA TRP A 259 -5.90 26.84 5.90
C TRP A 259 -7.17 26.00 5.95
N GLU A 260 -8.24 26.47 5.32
CA GLU A 260 -9.53 25.74 5.26
C GLU A 260 -9.35 24.41 4.52
N GLN A 261 -8.71 24.42 3.35
CA GLN A 261 -8.44 23.18 2.63
C GLN A 261 -7.44 22.29 3.35
N ALA A 262 -6.40 22.86 3.96
CA ALA A 262 -5.46 22.07 4.77
C ALA A 262 -6.20 21.30 5.87
N GLN A 263 -7.06 21.98 6.65
CA GLN A 263 -7.87 21.36 7.70
C GLN A 263 -8.80 20.28 7.14
N TYR A 264 -9.48 20.55 6.01
CA TYR A 264 -10.36 19.57 5.37
C TYR A 264 -9.62 18.27 5.02
N TYR A 265 -8.45 18.37 4.37
CA TYR A 265 -7.69 17.19 3.95
C TYR A 265 -7.00 16.47 5.10
N PHE A 266 -6.54 17.17 6.15
CA PHE A 266 -6.07 16.48 7.38
C PHE A 266 -7.20 15.75 8.09
N LYS A 267 -8.40 16.34 8.18
CA LYS A 267 -9.58 15.66 8.73
C LYS A 267 -9.94 14.43 7.90
N LYS A 268 -9.92 14.55 6.57
CA LYS A 268 -10.12 13.43 5.65
C LYS A 268 -9.09 12.31 5.86
N LEU A 269 -7.81 12.67 6.04
CA LEU A 269 -6.74 11.73 6.38
C LEU A 269 -6.99 11.03 7.73
N SER A 270 -7.41 11.75 8.77
CA SER A 270 -7.71 11.17 10.09
C SER A 270 -8.92 10.24 10.11
N ALA A 271 -9.86 10.42 9.18
CA ALA A 271 -11.07 9.60 9.08
C ALA A 271 -10.83 8.26 8.36
N ILE A 272 -9.63 8.05 7.80
CA ILE A 272 -9.31 6.82 7.09
C ILE A 272 -9.16 5.66 8.08
N SER A 273 -9.95 4.61 7.86
CA SER A 273 -9.78 3.34 8.55
C SER A 273 -8.56 2.59 7.98
N PRO A 274 -7.48 2.40 8.76
CA PRO A 274 -6.27 1.75 8.27
C PRO A 274 -6.51 0.25 8.04
N ASN A 275 -6.15 -0.24 6.85
CA ASN A 275 -6.24 -1.67 6.54
C ASN A 275 -4.98 -2.48 6.93
N SER A 276 -3.95 -1.81 7.45
CA SER A 276 -2.75 -2.43 8.00
C SER A 276 -2.10 -1.57 9.09
N ASN A 277 -1.30 -2.22 9.95
CA ASN A 277 -0.50 -1.53 10.98
C ASN A 277 0.45 -0.48 10.37
N GLN A 278 0.98 -0.75 9.17
CA GLN A 278 1.85 0.20 8.47
C GLN A 278 1.12 1.50 8.15
N ILE A 279 -0.14 1.39 7.70
CA ILE A 279 -0.95 2.56 7.36
C ILE A 279 -1.39 3.30 8.61
N GLU A 280 -1.75 2.59 9.69
CA GLU A 280 -2.05 3.21 10.99
C GLU A 280 -0.88 4.07 11.50
N ILE A 281 0.33 3.49 11.50
CA ILE A 281 1.56 4.21 11.88
C ILE A 281 1.80 5.40 10.95
N LYS A 282 1.53 5.24 9.65
CA LYS A 282 1.81 6.30 8.69
C LYS A 282 0.84 7.47 8.78
N ILE A 283 -0.44 7.21 9.05
CA ILE A 283 -1.43 8.25 9.37
C ILE A 283 -1.00 8.99 10.64
N PHE A 284 -0.58 8.25 11.68
CA PHE A 284 -0.05 8.86 12.90
C PHE A 284 1.17 9.76 12.64
N GLU A 285 2.15 9.29 11.85
CA GLU A 285 3.34 10.04 11.46
C GLU A 285 2.95 11.35 10.74
N TYR A 286 2.01 11.30 9.79
CA TYR A 286 1.57 12.47 9.03
C TYR A 286 0.81 13.48 9.86
N LEU A 287 -0.16 13.03 10.67
CA LEU A 287 -0.96 13.93 11.51
C LEU A 287 -0.08 14.56 12.61
N SER A 288 0.74 13.78 13.29
CA SER A 288 1.60 14.28 14.38
C SER A 288 2.64 15.29 13.90
N CYS A 289 3.15 15.15 12.67
CA CYS A 289 4.06 16.14 12.09
C CYS A 289 3.29 17.36 11.56
N ASN A 290 2.34 17.14 10.65
CA ASN A 290 1.86 18.21 9.79
C ASN A 290 0.60 18.90 10.31
N TYR A 291 -0.30 18.15 10.97
CA TYR A 291 -1.48 18.76 11.60
C TYR A 291 -1.09 19.55 12.86
N LEU A 292 -0.07 19.08 13.61
CA LEU A 292 0.44 19.86 14.74
C LEU A 292 1.08 21.18 14.29
N ASN A 293 1.81 21.18 13.17
CA ASN A 293 2.35 22.43 12.59
C ASN A 293 1.23 23.41 12.23
N LEU A 294 0.11 22.93 11.70
CA LEU A 294 -1.05 23.78 11.40
C LEU A 294 -1.64 24.41 12.67
N LEU A 295 -1.76 23.65 13.75
CA LEU A 295 -2.26 24.18 15.04
C LEU A 295 -1.31 25.22 15.66
N ILE A 296 -0.01 25.01 15.49
CA ILE A 296 1.03 25.96 15.91
C ILE A 296 0.89 27.28 15.12
N GLU A 297 0.67 27.21 13.81
CA GLU A 297 0.53 28.41 12.96
C GLU A 297 -0.78 29.19 13.23
N ASP A 298 -1.86 28.49 13.59
CA ASP A 298 -3.17 29.08 13.95
C ASP A 298 -3.24 29.52 15.44
N VAL A 299 -2.21 29.19 16.24
CA VAL A 299 -2.13 29.43 17.70
C VAL A 299 -3.39 28.93 18.45
N ASP A 300 -3.96 27.80 18.01
CA ASP A 300 -5.12 27.17 18.68
C ASP A 300 -4.65 26.36 19.90
N LEU A 301 -4.31 27.09 20.98
CA LEU A 301 -3.75 26.54 22.22
C LEU A 301 -4.69 25.50 22.88
N ASP A 302 -6.00 25.67 22.74
CA ASP A 302 -6.99 24.74 23.32
C ASP A 302 -7.01 23.40 22.58
N LYS A 303 -6.93 23.40 21.25
CA LYS A 303 -6.78 22.15 20.49
C LYS A 303 -5.42 21.52 20.74
N MET A 304 -4.34 22.31 20.82
CA MET A 304 -3.01 21.79 21.15
C MET A 304 -3.01 21.01 22.47
N LYS A 305 -3.55 21.59 23.56
CA LYS A 305 -3.66 20.90 24.86
C LYS A 305 -4.37 19.55 24.79
N LYS A 306 -5.34 19.39 23.88
CA LYS A 306 -6.09 18.14 23.68
C LYS A 306 -5.36 17.11 22.82
N GLU A 307 -4.57 17.56 21.84
CA GLU A 307 -3.88 16.69 20.89
C GLU A 307 -2.51 16.21 21.39
N LEU A 308 -1.76 17.03 22.14
CA LEU A 308 -0.41 16.68 22.60
C LEU A 308 -0.34 15.35 23.38
N PRO A 309 -1.23 15.06 24.36
CA PRO A 309 -1.20 13.77 25.07
C PRO A 309 -1.43 12.57 24.15
N LYS A 310 -2.26 12.73 23.11
CA LYS A 310 -2.52 11.66 22.13
C LYS A 310 -1.28 11.39 21.28
N ILE A 311 -0.57 12.44 20.89
CA ILE A 311 0.68 12.34 20.12
C ILE A 311 1.76 11.63 20.95
N GLU A 312 1.91 11.97 22.22
CA GLU A 312 2.86 11.30 23.13
C GLU A 312 2.55 9.81 23.31
N LEU A 313 1.27 9.47 23.52
CA LEU A 313 0.84 8.07 23.63
C LEU A 313 1.11 7.30 22.34
N GLY A 314 0.84 7.91 21.18
CA GLY A 314 1.16 7.31 19.87
C GLY A 314 2.66 7.12 19.68
N LEU A 315 3.49 8.09 20.07
CA LEU A 315 4.94 8.00 19.99
C LEU A 315 5.47 6.83 20.82
N LYS A 316 4.95 6.62 22.04
CA LYS A 316 5.27 5.46 22.89
C LYS A 316 4.79 4.15 22.26
N LYS A 317 3.55 4.12 21.74
CA LYS A 317 2.93 2.93 21.13
C LYS A 317 3.73 2.41 19.92
N TYR A 318 4.27 3.32 19.11
CA TYR A 318 4.94 2.96 17.85
C TYR A 318 6.45 3.20 17.89
N ASP A 319 7.07 3.33 19.07
CA ASP A 319 8.46 3.77 19.25
C ASP A 319 9.48 2.99 18.41
N SER A 320 9.31 1.66 18.32
CA SER A 320 10.18 0.75 17.57
C SER A 320 9.83 0.63 16.07
N LYS A 321 8.75 1.27 15.62
CA LYS A 321 8.20 1.13 14.25
C LYS A 321 8.15 2.45 13.48
N ILE A 322 8.18 3.60 14.17
CA ILE A 322 8.26 4.92 13.55
C ILE A 322 9.65 5.10 12.92
N THR A 323 9.68 5.76 11.77
CA THR A 323 10.94 6.07 11.11
C THR A 323 11.76 7.11 11.90
N PRO A 324 13.10 6.98 11.97
CA PRO A 324 13.92 7.89 12.79
C PRO A 324 13.75 9.38 12.46
N LEU A 325 13.48 9.71 11.19
CA LEU A 325 13.20 11.08 10.75
C LEU A 325 11.91 11.62 11.37
N PHE A 326 10.79 10.90 11.21
CA PHE A 326 9.50 11.31 11.77
C PHE A 326 9.55 11.37 13.29
N LYS A 327 10.24 10.42 13.95
CA LYS A 327 10.44 10.44 15.40
C LYS A 327 11.06 11.76 15.88
N LYS A 328 12.14 12.21 15.22
CA LYS A 328 12.82 13.48 15.54
C LYS A 328 11.91 14.68 15.30
N ILE A 329 11.18 14.72 14.18
CA ILE A 329 10.26 15.83 13.84
C ILE A 329 9.13 15.91 14.88
N ILE A 330 8.50 14.79 15.21
CA ILE A 330 7.41 14.75 16.20
C ILE A 330 7.92 15.21 17.57
N GLN A 331 9.08 14.73 18.01
CA GLN A 331 9.68 15.15 19.28
C GLN A 331 9.98 16.66 19.31
N PHE A 332 10.53 17.20 18.22
CA PHE A 332 10.76 18.64 18.10
C PHE A 332 9.45 19.43 18.17
N ASN A 333 8.43 19.03 17.41
CA ASN A 333 7.13 19.69 17.41
C ASN A 333 6.43 19.63 18.77
N LEU A 334 6.56 18.52 19.50
CA LEU A 334 6.07 18.40 20.88
C LEU A 334 6.77 19.40 21.79
N CYS A 335 8.11 19.45 21.78
CA CYS A 335 8.87 20.41 22.58
C CYS A 335 8.47 21.87 22.28
N TYR A 336 8.34 22.21 21.00
CA TYR A 336 7.94 23.55 20.58
C TYR A 336 6.51 23.88 21.00
N SER A 337 5.58 22.93 20.86
CA SER A 337 4.19 23.10 21.27
C SER A 337 4.06 23.34 22.77
N TYR A 338 4.82 22.61 23.60
CA TYR A 338 4.82 22.83 25.04
C TYR A 338 5.51 24.13 25.45
N PHE A 339 6.43 24.66 24.65
CA PHE A 339 7.01 25.98 24.89
C PHE A 339 6.01 27.12 24.63
N LEU A 340 5.07 26.91 23.71
CA LEU A 340 4.00 27.88 23.39
C LEU A 340 2.83 27.86 24.39
N LEU A 341 2.66 26.78 25.16
CA LEU A 341 1.62 26.59 26.17
C LEU A 341 2.07 27.07 27.54
#